data_AF-A0AAU8JGP5-F1
#
_entry.id   AF-A0AAU8JGP5-F1
#
_cell.length_a   1.000
_cell.length_b   1.000
_cell.length_c   1.000
_cell.angle_alpha   90.00
_cell.angle_beta   90.00
_cell.angle_gamma   90.00
#
_symmetry.space_group_name_H-M   'P 1'
#
loop_
_entity.id
_entity.type
_entity.pdbx_description
1 polymer ?
#
loop_
_entity_poly.entity_id
_entity_poly.type
_entity_poly.pdbx_seq_one_letter_code
_entity_poly.pdbx_strand_id
1 'polypeptide(L)'
;MNPQPNSTADRIFAPNVYVFAYALIDGSENQPHTHSLWEYGDEIIGNFTDKKITDNLDFSHDSKNKSSSDRLYLIAEDALSFTSTSEKYPGIEGFAQPQKIKDSYALWLNIGYSDEN
;
A
#
# COMPACT_ATOMS: atom_id res chain seq x y z
N MET A 1 -32.13 41.51 8.65
CA MET A 1 -31.62 40.30 7.97
C MET A 1 -30.21 40.08 8.48
N ASN A 2 -29.98 39.04 9.30
CA ASN A 2 -28.63 38.64 9.67
C ASN A 2 -28.03 37.85 8.51
N PRO A 3 -26.81 38.16 8.02
CA PRO A 3 -26.15 37.32 7.06
C PRO A 3 -25.83 35.97 7.71
N GLN A 4 -26.22 34.87 7.05
CA GLN A 4 -25.75 33.53 7.42
C GLN A 4 -24.22 33.49 7.27
N PRO A 5 -23.50 32.83 8.19
CA PRO A 5 -22.09 32.59 7.99
C PRO A 5 -21.92 31.73 6.74
N ASN A 6 -21.24 32.26 5.73
CA ASN A 6 -20.76 31.50 4.59
C ASN A 6 -19.96 30.31 5.13
N SER A 7 -20.43 29.08 4.87
CA SER A 7 -19.79 27.83 5.28
C SER A 7 -18.57 27.52 4.41
N THR A 8 -17.64 28.47 4.32
CA THR A 8 -16.32 28.27 3.73
C THR A 8 -15.30 27.86 4.79
N ALA A 9 -15.75 27.13 5.82
CA ALA A 9 -14.86 26.57 6.83
C ALA A 9 -14.34 25.24 6.29
N ASP A 10 -13.05 25.26 5.98
CA ASP A 10 -12.15 24.13 5.87
C ASP A 10 -12.37 23.20 4.67
N ARG A 11 -11.92 23.67 3.50
CA ARG A 11 -11.35 22.76 2.50
C ARG A 11 -10.13 22.10 3.15
N ILE A 12 -10.36 20.99 3.84
CA ILE A 12 -9.29 20.09 4.25
C ILE A 12 -8.69 19.62 2.93
N PHE A 13 -7.47 20.07 2.63
CA PHE A 13 -6.65 19.38 1.65
C PHE A 13 -6.45 17.97 2.21
N ALA A 14 -7.26 17.01 1.76
CA ALA A 14 -7.07 15.61 2.08
C ALA A 14 -5.66 15.23 1.60
N PRO A 15 -4.68 15.03 2.52
CA PRO A 15 -3.33 14.77 2.10
C PRO A 15 -3.26 13.32 1.65
N ASN A 16 -3.44 13.10 0.35
CA ASN A 16 -3.25 11.79 -0.25
C ASN A 16 -1.75 11.55 -0.43
N VAL A 17 -1.27 10.43 0.10
CA VAL A 17 0.12 9.99 0.05
C VAL A 17 0.23 8.89 -0.99
N TYR A 18 1.06 9.14 -2.00
CA TYR A 18 1.42 8.17 -3.03
C TYR A 18 2.90 7.83 -2.87
N VAL A 19 3.20 6.59 -2.51
CA VAL A 19 4.59 6.10 -2.37
C VAL A 19 4.84 5.05 -3.42
N PHE A 20 5.96 5.20 -4.12
CA PHE A 20 6.56 4.15 -4.92
C PHE A 20 7.99 3.93 -4.40
N ALA A 21 8.27 2.71 -3.95
CA ALA A 21 9.58 2.30 -3.46
C ALA A 21 10.00 1.01 -4.16
N TYR A 22 11.29 0.85 -4.40
CA TYR A 22 11.85 -0.37 -4.97
C TYR A 22 13.24 -0.65 -4.40
N ALA A 23 13.60 -1.93 -4.37
CA ALA A 23 14.89 -2.42 -3.89
C ALA A 23 15.32 -3.64 -4.70
N LEU A 24 16.63 -3.74 -4.96
CA LEU A 24 17.22 -4.92 -5.60
C LEU A 24 17.06 -6.14 -4.69
N ILE A 25 16.83 -7.30 -5.30
CA ILE A 25 16.78 -8.58 -4.61
C ILE A 25 18.24 -9.01 -4.34
N ASP A 26 18.80 -8.57 -3.21
CA ASP A 26 20.19 -8.88 -2.82
C ASP A 26 20.25 -10.15 -1.95
N GLY A 27 20.18 -11.32 -2.59
CA GLY A 27 20.28 -12.62 -1.91
C GLY A 27 19.08 -13.03 -1.04
N SER A 28 18.06 -12.17 -0.94
CA SER A 28 16.80 -12.44 -0.25
C SER A 28 15.89 -13.42 -0.99
N GLU A 29 16.30 -13.94 -2.16
CA GLU A 29 15.53 -14.93 -2.93
C GLU A 29 15.16 -16.17 -2.09
N ASN A 30 16.01 -16.51 -1.12
CA ASN A 30 15.78 -17.66 -0.23
C ASN A 30 14.78 -17.37 0.90
N GLN A 31 14.51 -16.10 1.19
CA GLN A 31 13.58 -15.64 2.23
C GLN A 31 12.87 -14.36 1.77
N PRO A 32 12.07 -14.42 0.69
CA PRO A 32 11.54 -13.22 0.07
C PRO A 32 10.53 -12.47 0.96
N HIS A 33 9.92 -13.16 1.92
CA HIS A 33 9.02 -12.59 2.92
C HIS A 33 9.73 -11.73 3.98
N THR A 34 11.05 -11.88 4.17
CA THR A 34 11.82 -11.13 5.20
C THR A 34 12.51 -9.89 4.62
N HIS A 35 12.22 -9.54 3.36
CA HIS A 35 12.78 -8.35 2.75
C HIS A 35 12.25 -7.08 3.45
N SER A 36 13.14 -6.19 3.88
CA SER A 36 12.81 -5.02 4.70
C SER A 36 11.78 -4.07 4.08
N LEU A 37 11.69 -4.03 2.74
CA LEU A 37 10.64 -3.30 2.01
C LEU A 37 9.23 -3.62 2.51
N TRP A 38 8.96 -4.89 2.86
CA TRP A 38 7.65 -5.32 3.33
C TRP A 38 7.40 -4.87 4.76
N GLU A 39 8.42 -4.97 5.62
CA GLU A 39 8.35 -4.50 7.01
C GLU A 39 8.08 -2.99 7.06
N TYR A 40 8.77 -2.20 6.23
CA TYR A 40 8.50 -0.77 6.12
C TYR A 40 7.09 -0.47 5.60
N GLY A 41 6.61 -1.28 4.66
CA GLY A 41 5.23 -1.19 4.18
C GLY A 41 4.22 -1.44 5.30
N ASP A 42 4.43 -2.50 6.09
CA ASP A 42 3.62 -2.85 7.26
C ASP A 42 3.65 -1.75 8.33
N GLU A 43 4.81 -1.16 8.61
CA GLU A 43 4.94 -0.04 9.53
C GLU A 43 4.12 1.17 9.08
N ILE A 44 4.13 1.49 7.78
CA ILE A 44 3.35 2.61 7.23
C ILE A 44 1.86 2.32 7.35
N ILE A 45 1.37 1.19 6.80
CA ILE A 45 -0.07 0.90 6.76
C ILE A 45 -0.65 0.54 8.13
N GLY A 46 0.19 0.05 9.05
CA GLY A 46 -0.17 -0.29 10.43
C GLY A 46 -0.64 0.90 11.27
N ASN A 47 -0.38 2.14 10.82
CA ASN A 47 -0.97 3.34 11.42
C ASN A 47 -2.48 3.47 11.16
N PHE A 48 -3.00 2.73 10.17
CA PHE A 48 -4.37 2.86 9.68
C PHE A 48 -5.14 1.55 9.78
N THR A 49 -4.52 0.39 9.56
CA THR A 49 -5.21 -0.90 9.51
C THR A 49 -4.43 -2.01 10.22
N ASP A 50 -5.12 -3.05 10.69
CA ASP A 50 -4.51 -4.26 11.23
C ASP A 50 -4.03 -5.22 10.12
N LYS A 51 -4.36 -4.94 8.86
CA LYS A 51 -3.87 -5.72 7.72
C LYS A 51 -2.37 -5.55 7.56
N LYS A 52 -1.70 -6.63 7.19
CA LYS A 52 -0.26 -6.65 6.88
C LYS A 52 -0.02 -7.13 5.47
N ILE A 53 0.88 -6.46 4.76
CA ILE A 53 1.41 -6.86 3.47
C ILE A 53 2.05 -8.25 3.62
N THR A 54 2.90 -8.43 4.64
CA THR A 54 3.66 -9.67 4.86
C THR A 54 2.78 -10.93 4.96
N ASP A 55 1.62 -10.82 5.60
CA ASP A 55 0.65 -11.92 5.75
C ASP A 55 -0.06 -12.29 4.43
N ASN A 56 -0.03 -11.40 3.43
CA ASN A 56 -0.74 -11.55 2.16
C ASN A 56 0.19 -11.79 0.96
N LEU A 57 1.52 -11.81 1.18
CA LEU A 57 2.50 -12.04 0.12
C LEU A 57 2.41 -13.47 -0.43
N ASP A 58 2.36 -13.60 -1.75
CA ASP A 58 2.40 -14.88 -2.47
C ASP A 58 3.53 -14.90 -3.51
N PHE A 59 4.56 -15.71 -3.22
CA PHE A 59 5.69 -15.97 -4.12
C PHE A 59 5.56 -17.33 -4.83
N SER A 60 4.43 -18.03 -4.72
CA SER A 60 4.22 -19.34 -5.33
C SER A 60 4.36 -19.31 -6.86
N HIS A 61 4.05 -18.17 -7.47
CA HIS A 61 4.20 -17.91 -8.89
C HIS A 61 5.66 -17.72 -9.32
N ASP A 62 6.56 -17.35 -8.42
CA ASP A 62 7.98 -17.11 -8.71
C ASP A 62 8.74 -18.42 -8.98
N SER A 63 8.33 -19.51 -8.33
CA SER A 63 8.97 -20.83 -8.48
C SER A 63 8.46 -21.65 -9.66
N LYS A 64 7.25 -21.37 -10.15
CA LYS A 64 6.57 -22.19 -11.18
C LYS A 64 6.60 -21.59 -12.58
N ASN A 65 6.95 -20.32 -12.70
CA ASN A 65 6.96 -19.60 -13.96
C ASN A 65 8.34 -18.95 -14.19
N LYS A 66 9.20 -19.63 -14.95
CA LYS A 66 10.13 -18.98 -15.89
C LYS A 66 9.35 -18.22 -17.00
N SER A 67 8.19 -17.68 -16.68
CA SER A 67 7.30 -17.01 -17.60
C SER A 67 7.76 -15.56 -17.69
N SER A 68 7.97 -15.14 -18.93
CA SER A 68 8.42 -13.87 -19.49
C SER A 68 7.73 -12.58 -19.01
N SER A 69 7.05 -12.58 -17.85
CA SER A 69 6.47 -11.36 -17.30
C SER A 69 7.53 -10.60 -16.50
N ASP A 70 7.94 -9.45 -17.02
CA ASP A 70 8.85 -8.52 -16.33
C ASP A 70 8.28 -7.99 -15.00
N ARG A 71 6.98 -8.21 -14.74
CA ARG A 71 6.26 -7.78 -13.54
C ARG A 71 5.35 -8.89 -13.00
N LEU A 72 5.41 -9.13 -11.71
CA LEU A 72 4.51 -10.03 -10.97
C LEU A 72 3.88 -9.27 -9.81
N TYR A 73 2.57 -9.41 -9.63
CA TYR A 73 1.92 -9.00 -8.38
C TYR A 73 2.18 -10.08 -7.32
N LEU A 74 2.49 -9.64 -6.10
CA LEU A 74 2.80 -10.54 -5.00
C LEU A 74 1.62 -10.68 -4.04
N ILE A 75 0.40 -10.31 -4.44
CA ILE A 75 -0.85 -10.50 -3.71
C ILE A 75 -1.91 -10.98 -4.71
N ALA A 76 -2.78 -11.89 -4.28
CA ALA A 76 -3.79 -12.53 -5.13
C ALA A 76 -4.84 -11.57 -5.72
N GLU A 77 -5.19 -10.50 -5.00
CA GLU A 77 -6.21 -9.51 -5.40
C GLU A 77 -5.62 -8.27 -6.11
N ASP A 78 -4.42 -8.39 -6.71
CA ASP A 78 -3.61 -7.31 -7.29
C ASP A 78 -3.13 -6.23 -6.29
N ALA A 79 -3.87 -5.94 -5.22
CA ALA A 79 -3.51 -5.02 -4.15
C ALA A 79 -4.19 -5.40 -2.82
N LEU A 80 -3.55 -5.05 -1.70
CA LEU A 80 -4.12 -5.12 -0.36
C LEU A 80 -4.84 -3.81 -0.04
N SER A 81 -6.14 -3.76 -0.34
CA SER A 81 -6.98 -2.60 0.00
C SER A 81 -7.35 -2.58 1.48
N PHE A 82 -7.46 -1.38 2.05
CA PHE A 82 -7.85 -1.19 3.44
C PHE A 82 -8.64 0.10 3.66
N THR A 83 -9.47 0.08 4.70
CA THR A 83 -10.08 1.26 5.30
C THR A 83 -9.54 1.39 6.72
N SER A 84 -9.30 2.62 7.15
CA SER A 84 -8.73 2.92 8.46
C SER A 84 -9.65 2.43 9.58
N THR A 85 -9.11 1.61 10.47
CA THR A 85 -9.74 1.21 11.74
C THR A 85 -9.33 2.16 12.88
N SER A 86 -8.43 3.11 12.61
CA SER A 86 -7.93 4.07 13.59
C SER A 86 -8.95 5.17 13.88
N GLU A 87 -9.31 5.33 15.16
CA GLU A 87 -10.15 6.45 15.62
C GLU A 87 -9.48 7.82 15.41
N LYS A 88 -8.15 7.85 15.30
CA LYS A 88 -7.38 9.08 15.10
C LYS A 88 -7.53 9.63 13.68
N TYR A 89 -7.70 8.74 12.71
CA TYR A 89 -7.82 9.09 11.29
C TYR A 89 -9.01 8.37 10.65
N PRO A 90 -10.24 8.72 11.05
CA PRO A 90 -11.44 8.10 10.50
C PRO A 90 -11.58 8.47 9.02
N GLY A 91 -12.01 7.52 8.19
CA GLY A 91 -12.27 7.76 6.77
C GLY A 91 -11.06 7.76 5.84
N ILE A 92 -9.85 7.53 6.37
CA ILE A 92 -8.70 7.20 5.51
C ILE A 92 -8.92 5.82 4.91
N GLU A 93 -8.61 5.68 3.64
CA GLU A 93 -8.58 4.42 2.91
C GLU A 93 -7.38 4.37 1.98
N GLY A 94 -7.10 3.20 1.43
CA GLY A 94 -5.94 3.04 0.59
C GLY A 94 -5.69 1.61 0.15
N PHE A 95 -4.54 1.42 -0.49
CA PHE A 95 -4.05 0.10 -0.84
C PHE A 95 -2.53 0.02 -0.80
N ALA A 96 -2.05 -1.20 -0.61
CA ALA A 96 -0.66 -1.58 -0.81
C ALA A 96 -0.54 -2.61 -1.93
N GLN A 97 0.32 -2.38 -2.90
CA GLN A 97 0.52 -3.28 -4.03
C GLN A 97 2.00 -3.67 -4.12
N PRO A 98 2.39 -4.78 -3.47
CA PRO A 98 3.73 -5.34 -3.62
C PRO A 98 3.88 -6.06 -4.96
N GLN A 99 5.03 -5.88 -5.58
CA GLN A 99 5.36 -6.40 -6.89
C GLN A 99 6.78 -6.94 -6.91
N LYS A 100 7.04 -7.90 -7.79
CA LYS A 100 8.38 -8.19 -8.29
C LYS A 100 8.49 -7.61 -9.69
N ILE A 101 9.51 -6.80 -9.92
CA ILE A 101 9.86 -6.24 -11.22
C ILE A 101 11.27 -6.71 -11.55
N LYS A 102 11.39 -7.71 -12.43
CA LYS A 102 12.66 -8.37 -12.76
C LYS A 102 13.42 -8.85 -11.52
N ASP A 103 14.54 -8.20 -11.23
CA ASP A 103 15.49 -8.45 -10.15
C ASP A 103 15.25 -7.55 -8.92
N SER A 104 14.10 -6.88 -8.87
CA SER A 104 13.74 -5.94 -7.82
C SER A 104 12.38 -6.26 -7.20
N TYR A 105 12.25 -6.01 -5.91
CA TYR A 105 10.94 -5.85 -5.28
C TYR A 105 10.51 -4.39 -5.34
N ALA A 106 9.22 -4.18 -5.53
CA ALA A 106 8.60 -2.86 -5.55
C ALA A 106 7.35 -2.84 -4.68
N LEU A 107 7.08 -1.69 -4.07
CA LEU A 107 5.91 -1.44 -3.26
C LEU A 107 5.26 -0.13 -3.70
N TRP A 108 3.99 -0.22 -4.05
CA TRP A 108 3.12 0.93 -4.29
C TRP A 108 2.20 1.11 -3.10
N LEU A 109 2.12 2.31 -2.56
CA LEU A 109 1.15 2.70 -1.54
C LEU A 109 0.35 3.88 -2.05
N ASN A 110 -0.96 3.82 -1.86
CA ASN A 110 -1.86 4.94 -2.03
C ASN A 110 -2.71 5.02 -0.76
N ILE A 111 -2.60 6.12 -0.02
CA ILE A 111 -3.26 6.29 1.29
C ILE A 111 -3.82 7.69 1.33
N GLY A 112 -5.11 7.84 1.59
CA GLY A 112 -5.73 9.15 1.57
C GLY A 112 -7.17 9.13 2.06
N TYR A 113 -7.83 10.26 1.95
CA TYR A 113 -9.29 10.28 2.08
C TYR A 113 -9.90 9.97 0.71
N SER A 114 -11.05 9.32 0.73
CA SER A 114 -11.85 9.13 -0.48
C SER A 114 -12.17 10.49 -1.11
N ASP A 115 -11.99 10.62 -2.42
CA ASP A 115 -12.35 11.82 -3.16
C ASP A 115 -13.89 12.02 -3.25
N GLU A 116 -14.67 11.02 -2.81
CA GLU A 116 -16.14 11.00 -2.89
C GLU A 116 -16.86 11.62 -1.67
N ASN A 117 -16.15 12.16 -0.68
CA ASN A 117 -16.74 12.76 0.53
C ASN A 117 -16.40 14.25 0.74
#